data_AF-A0A226DPX9-F1
#
_entry.id   AF-A0A226DPX9-F1
#
_cell.length_a   1.000
_cell.length_b   1.000
_cell.length_c   1.000
_cell.angle_alpha   90.00
_cell.angle_beta   90.00
_cell.angle_gamma   90.00
#
_symmetry.space_group_name_H-M   'P 1'
#
loop_
_entity.id
_entity.type
_entity.pdbx_description
1 polymer ?
#
loop_
_entity_poly.entity_id
_entity_poly.type
_entity_poly.pdbx_seq_one_letter_code
_entity_poly.pdbx_strand_id
1 'polypeptide(L)'
;MVVTPLMWASWDRYKSLNQHLWLTPIEWNIAKRRLEYHPISKMLIPYLTISFFLLPFHIFCCLSLLFFQLYGSLRMSWLDVSRAGGMLAMATTTLAYESLYLFKGENMVRMANNIITLDQSLCSYGEVLKTKPAKYDSLGIALNAMIILPSASQYLIGIAGMYFKLDPVYLVQKYVSPLILEAWNSGRDVATLENYQDFSLSEICWLIARSSQIITTAQACRALPWMDVMTTLLVHLVLQCIERLDSASERILLQSQGRVERYFGRYSALKIIFLVSAVETGALVSIMMAMGMILSIMCNFTSVKLYGTIPTMVYVSCTLVGVLIQVFVHVMVPMAVNVYEMGKGVAEKWKGLLGRSGNKKYLVRRVKSIKVLGLYAELFGFKMFRCQKSTKRRYYYAILEYTCTALLSLDASWFM
;
A
#
# COMPACT_ATOMS: atom_id res chain seq x y z
N MET A 1 8.00 -20.10 -9.02
CA MET A 1 7.15 -19.45 -8.00
C MET A 1 5.70 -19.70 -8.35
N VAL A 2 4.94 -20.35 -7.46
CA VAL A 2 3.53 -20.66 -7.67
C VAL A 2 2.73 -19.96 -6.56
N VAL A 3 1.59 -19.34 -6.91
CA VAL A 3 0.63 -18.84 -5.92
C VAL A 3 0.08 -20.03 -5.16
N THR A 4 0.37 -20.08 -3.86
CA THR A 4 -0.03 -21.21 -3.02
C THR A 4 -1.51 -21.10 -2.62
N PRO A 5 -2.13 -22.20 -2.18
CA PRO A 5 -3.48 -22.16 -1.61
C PRO A 5 -3.59 -21.21 -0.41
N LEU A 6 -2.53 -21.07 0.38
CA LEU A 6 -2.52 -20.20 1.55
C LEU A 6 -2.49 -18.71 1.17
N MET A 7 -1.80 -18.37 0.07
CA MET A 7 -1.88 -17.02 -0.50
C MET A 7 -3.31 -16.72 -0.98
N TRP A 8 -3.99 -17.65 -1.67
CA TRP A 8 -5.40 -17.46 -2.06
C TRP A 8 -6.32 -17.30 -0.85
N ALA A 9 -6.10 -18.11 0.20
CA ALA A 9 -6.86 -18.02 1.45
C ALA A 9 -6.73 -16.65 2.13
N SER A 10 -5.68 -15.88 1.85
CA SER A 10 -5.56 -14.51 2.38
C SER A 10 -6.68 -13.60 1.83
N TRP A 11 -7.02 -13.65 0.54
CA TRP A 11 -8.16 -12.89 0.01
C TRP A 11 -9.50 -13.36 0.60
N ASP A 12 -9.69 -14.66 0.79
CA ASP A 12 -10.90 -15.21 1.40
C ASP A 12 -11.06 -14.75 2.86
N ARG A 13 -9.96 -14.79 3.64
CA ARG A 13 -9.94 -14.30 5.03
C ARG A 13 -10.18 -12.80 5.11
N TYR A 14 -9.58 -12.02 4.22
CA TYR A 14 -9.82 -10.57 4.18
C TYR A 14 -11.31 -10.26 4.00
N LYS A 15 -11.97 -10.91 3.04
CA LYS A 15 -13.41 -10.73 2.79
C LYS A 15 -14.23 -11.18 4.00
N SER A 16 -13.93 -12.33 4.60
CA SER A 16 -14.65 -12.83 5.77
C SER A 16 -14.52 -11.92 6.99
N LEU A 17 -13.31 -11.42 7.27
CA LEU A 17 -13.03 -10.58 8.44
C LEU A 17 -13.57 -9.15 8.31
N ASN A 18 -13.79 -8.66 7.10
CA ASN A 18 -14.26 -7.29 6.86
C ASN A 18 -15.69 -7.22 6.31
N GLN A 19 -16.44 -8.32 6.34
CA GLN A 19 -17.81 -8.38 5.81
C GLN A 19 -18.81 -7.51 6.56
N HIS A 20 -18.54 -7.16 7.82
CA HIS A 20 -19.39 -6.30 8.65
C HIS A 20 -19.15 -4.80 8.40
N LEU A 21 -18.13 -4.45 7.62
CA LEU A 21 -17.83 -3.07 7.25
C LEU A 21 -18.61 -2.65 6.01
N TRP A 22 -18.57 -1.37 5.68
CA TRP A 22 -19.25 -0.80 4.50
C TRP A 22 -18.69 -1.34 3.18
N LEU A 23 -19.53 -1.35 2.13
CA LEU A 23 -19.16 -1.80 0.79
C LEU A 23 -18.03 -0.95 0.18
N THR A 24 -17.08 -1.58 -0.51
CA THR A 24 -15.97 -0.93 -1.24
C THR A 24 -16.17 -0.93 -2.75
N PRO A 25 -15.48 -0.03 -3.49
CA PRO A 25 -15.47 -0.08 -4.96
C PRO A 25 -14.89 -1.39 -5.52
N ILE A 26 -13.98 -2.04 -4.80
CA ILE A 26 -13.38 -3.31 -5.20
C ILE A 26 -13.62 -4.35 -4.11
N GLU A 27 -14.08 -5.53 -4.49
CA GLU A 27 -14.36 -6.61 -3.56
C GLU A 27 -13.94 -7.98 -4.13
N TRP A 28 -13.51 -8.89 -3.26
CA TRP A 28 -13.21 -10.27 -3.63
C TRP A 28 -14.46 -11.15 -3.52
N ASN A 29 -14.85 -11.77 -4.63
CA ASN A 29 -15.93 -12.76 -4.65
C ASN A 29 -15.36 -14.17 -4.46
N ILE A 30 -15.55 -14.73 -3.25
CA ILE A 30 -15.04 -16.04 -2.85
C ILE A 30 -15.59 -17.15 -3.77
N ALA A 31 -16.88 -17.10 -4.11
CA ALA A 31 -17.53 -18.15 -4.92
C ALA A 31 -16.99 -18.18 -6.36
N LYS A 32 -16.77 -17.01 -6.97
CA LYS A 32 -16.26 -16.89 -8.34
C LYS A 32 -14.73 -16.91 -8.41
N ARG A 33 -14.04 -16.74 -7.28
CA ARG A 33 -12.59 -16.47 -7.19
C ARG A 33 -12.15 -15.37 -8.16
N ARG A 34 -12.88 -14.25 -8.14
CA ARG A 34 -12.63 -13.08 -8.98
C ARG A 34 -12.85 -11.80 -8.19
N LEU A 35 -12.17 -10.74 -8.61
CA LEU A 35 -12.47 -9.40 -8.10
C LEU A 35 -13.71 -8.86 -8.81
N GLU A 36 -14.57 -8.19 -8.07
CA GLU A 36 -15.75 -7.49 -8.57
C GLU A 36 -15.57 -5.99 -8.33
N TYR A 37 -16.02 -5.19 -9.31
CA TYR A 37 -16.02 -3.74 -9.23
C TYR A 37 -17.46 -3.27 -9.00
N HIS A 38 -17.65 -2.48 -7.95
CA HIS A 38 -18.92 -1.87 -7.61
C HIS A 38 -18.89 -0.40 -8.06
N PRO A 39 -19.67 0.00 -9.07
CA PRO A 39 -19.74 1.39 -9.49
C PRO A 39 -20.34 2.26 -8.39
N ILE A 40 -20.10 3.58 -8.48
CA ILE A 40 -20.65 4.55 -7.54
C ILE A 40 -22.17 4.40 -7.48
N SER A 41 -22.67 4.02 -6.30
CA SER A 41 -24.08 3.74 -6.03
C SER A 41 -24.45 4.20 -4.62
N LYS A 42 -25.75 4.20 -4.29
CA LYS A 42 -26.23 4.56 -2.94
C LYS A 42 -25.65 3.68 -1.84
N MET A 43 -25.26 2.44 -2.15
CA MET A 43 -24.62 1.52 -1.21
C MET A 43 -23.19 1.94 -0.83
N LEU A 44 -22.52 2.76 -1.67
CA LEU A 44 -21.19 3.29 -1.41
C LEU A 44 -21.20 4.61 -0.62
N ILE A 45 -22.37 5.15 -0.24
CA ILE A 45 -22.44 6.42 0.50
C ILE A 45 -21.62 6.37 1.81
N PRO A 46 -21.71 5.34 2.67
CA PRO A 46 -20.90 5.28 3.89
C PRO A 46 -19.40 5.29 3.58
N TYR A 47 -18.98 4.53 2.57
CA TYR A 47 -17.60 4.50 2.11
C TYR A 47 -17.09 5.88 1.67
N LEU A 48 -17.90 6.60 0.88
CA LEU A 48 -17.55 7.93 0.38
C LEU A 48 -17.48 8.95 1.51
N THR A 49 -18.43 8.92 2.44
CA THR A 49 -18.43 9.78 3.63
C THR A 49 -17.15 9.57 4.45
N ILE A 50 -16.78 8.32 4.72
CA ILE A 50 -15.62 8.02 5.56
C ILE A 50 -14.32 8.37 4.84
N SER A 51 -14.18 7.98 3.57
CA SER A 51 -12.93 8.12 2.82
C SER A 51 -12.68 9.54 2.32
N PHE A 52 -13.72 10.30 1.98
CA PHE A 52 -13.58 11.61 1.34
C PHE A 52 -14.10 12.79 2.17
N PHE A 53 -14.68 12.54 3.36
CA PHE A 53 -15.01 13.61 4.30
C PHE A 53 -14.30 13.43 5.64
N LEU A 54 -14.49 12.30 6.32
CA LEU A 54 -13.88 12.10 7.65
C LEU A 54 -12.35 11.98 7.57
N LEU A 55 -11.83 11.20 6.62
CA LEU A 55 -10.38 11.03 6.49
C LEU A 55 -9.66 12.33 6.10
N PRO A 56 -10.13 13.13 5.12
CA PRO A 56 -9.60 14.47 4.86
C PRO A 56 -9.73 15.44 6.04
N PHE A 57 -10.81 15.35 6.83
CA PHE A 57 -10.94 16.14 8.05
C PHE A 57 -9.80 15.86 9.04
N HIS A 58 -9.47 14.58 9.30
CA HIS A 58 -8.33 14.26 10.16
C HIS A 58 -6.97 14.65 9.56
N ILE A 59 -6.80 14.54 8.23
CA ILE A 59 -5.61 15.04 7.53
C ILE A 59 -5.47 16.55 7.75
N PHE A 60 -6.57 17.29 7.63
CA PHE A 60 -6.60 18.74 7.89
C PHE A 60 -6.22 19.06 9.35
N CYS A 61 -6.74 18.32 10.33
CA CYS A 61 -6.34 18.46 11.74
C CYS A 61 -4.84 18.22 11.94
N CYS A 62 -4.26 17.19 11.32
CA CYS A 62 -2.83 16.93 11.45
C CYS A 62 -1.99 18.01 10.76
N LEU A 63 -2.39 18.44 9.55
CA LEU A 63 -1.69 19.47 8.80
C LEU A 63 -1.72 20.81 9.53
N SER A 64 -2.85 21.20 10.13
CA SER A 64 -2.95 22.46 10.87
C SER A 64 -2.01 22.47 12.08
N LEU A 65 -1.96 21.38 12.85
CA LEU A 65 -1.02 21.23 13.98
C LEU A 65 0.44 21.39 13.53
N LEU A 66 0.85 20.65 12.50
CA LEU A 66 2.21 20.70 11.99
C LEU A 66 2.56 22.06 11.39
N PHE A 67 1.60 22.70 10.72
CA PHE A 67 1.78 24.04 10.16
C PHE A 67 1.97 25.08 11.27
N PHE A 68 1.09 25.12 12.27
CA PHE A 68 1.25 26.05 13.39
C PHE A 68 2.53 25.83 14.19
N GLN A 69 2.98 24.58 14.34
CA GLN A 69 4.28 24.26 14.93
C GLN A 69 5.44 24.80 14.06
N LEU A 70 5.36 24.65 12.73
CA LEU A 70 6.38 25.12 11.80
C LEU A 70 6.55 26.64 11.82
N TYR A 71 5.45 27.39 11.95
CA TYR A 71 5.47 28.86 12.05
C TYR A 71 5.74 29.39 13.47
N GLY A 72 5.97 28.50 14.44
CA GLY A 72 6.23 28.88 15.83
C GLY A 72 5.03 29.45 16.57
N SER A 73 3.83 29.40 15.99
CA SER A 73 2.57 29.80 16.64
C SER A 73 2.18 28.84 17.75
N LEU A 74 2.59 27.58 17.65
CA LEU A 74 2.42 26.56 18.68
C LEU A 74 3.77 26.00 19.12
N ARG A 75 3.85 25.66 20.41
CA ARG A 75 4.96 24.89 20.99
C ARG A 75 4.41 23.56 21.49
N MET A 76 4.45 22.56 20.60
CA MET A 76 4.07 21.19 20.91
C MET A 76 5.27 20.39 21.41
N SER A 77 5.01 19.42 22.28
CA SER A 77 6.01 18.40 22.60
C SER A 77 6.38 17.65 21.32
N TRP A 78 7.65 17.28 21.17
CA TRP A 78 8.08 16.55 19.97
C TRP A 78 7.38 15.19 19.82
N LEU A 79 6.96 14.60 20.94
CA LEU A 79 6.11 13.42 20.94
C LEU A 79 4.76 13.68 20.24
N ASP A 80 4.09 14.79 20.52
CA ASP A 80 2.83 15.16 19.85
C ASP A 80 3.04 15.47 18.36
N VAL A 81 4.17 16.08 18.01
CA VAL A 81 4.52 16.33 16.60
C VAL A 81 4.75 15.00 15.86
N SER A 82 5.48 14.06 16.46
CA SER A 82 5.72 12.72 15.89
C SER A 82 4.41 11.94 15.71
N ARG A 83 3.47 12.05 16.66
CA ARG A 83 2.14 11.45 16.58
C ARG A 83 1.33 12.05 15.44
N ALA A 84 1.24 13.38 15.37
CA ALA A 84 0.53 14.07 14.29
C ALA A 84 1.14 13.74 12.91
N GLY A 85 2.46 13.69 12.80
CA GLY A 85 3.17 13.30 11.58
C GLY A 85 2.90 11.85 11.17
N GLY A 86 2.95 10.91 12.11
CA GLY A 86 2.63 9.50 11.85
C GLY A 86 1.18 9.29 11.41
N MET A 87 0.23 9.97 12.06
CA MET A 87 -1.19 9.92 11.68
C MET A 87 -1.44 10.56 10.33
N LEU A 88 -0.78 11.69 10.03
CA LEU A 88 -0.85 12.32 8.73
C LEU A 88 -0.36 11.37 7.62
N ALA A 89 0.80 10.74 7.83
CA ALA A 89 1.37 9.79 6.87
C ALA A 89 0.40 8.62 6.61
N MET A 90 -0.16 8.02 7.66
CA MET A 90 -1.11 6.91 7.54
C MET A 90 -2.43 7.32 6.86
N ALA A 91 -2.99 8.48 7.25
CA ALA A 91 -4.26 8.96 6.72
C ALA A 91 -4.14 9.38 5.24
N THR A 92 -3.05 10.08 4.86
CA THR A 92 -2.79 10.46 3.47
C THR A 92 -2.55 9.26 2.58
N THR A 93 -1.84 8.23 3.07
CA THR A 93 -1.67 6.95 2.36
C THR A 93 -3.01 6.27 2.10
N THR A 94 -3.82 6.17 3.15
CA THR A 94 -5.15 5.57 3.08
C THR A 94 -6.00 6.32 2.06
N LEU A 95 -6.01 7.66 2.11
CA LEU A 95 -6.76 8.48 1.17
C LEU A 95 -6.29 8.28 -0.27
N ALA A 96 -4.97 8.19 -0.50
CA ALA A 96 -4.41 7.97 -1.81
C ALA A 96 -4.84 6.61 -2.38
N TYR A 97 -4.82 5.55 -1.56
CA TYR A 97 -5.28 4.23 -1.96
C TYR A 97 -6.78 4.18 -2.25
N GLU A 98 -7.61 4.76 -1.39
CA GLU A 98 -9.06 4.79 -1.59
C GLU A 98 -9.44 5.66 -2.81
N SER A 99 -8.66 6.71 -3.09
CA SER A 99 -8.80 7.48 -4.34
C SER A 99 -8.44 6.62 -5.56
N LEU A 100 -7.34 5.87 -5.50
CA LEU A 100 -6.94 4.97 -6.58
C LEU A 100 -8.02 3.91 -6.85
N TYR A 101 -8.60 3.32 -5.80
CA TYR A 101 -9.67 2.35 -5.93
C TYR A 101 -10.97 2.93 -6.47
N LEU A 102 -11.36 4.12 -6.01
CA LEU A 102 -12.57 4.77 -6.51
C LEU A 102 -12.44 5.13 -7.99
N PHE A 103 -11.33 5.75 -8.40
CA PHE A 103 -11.18 6.28 -9.76
C PHE A 103 -10.66 5.26 -10.78
N LYS A 104 -9.89 4.27 -10.33
CA LYS A 104 -9.20 3.30 -11.21
C LYS A 104 -9.52 1.85 -10.90
N GLY A 105 -10.44 1.59 -9.96
CA GLY A 105 -10.77 0.24 -9.52
C GLY A 105 -11.23 -0.67 -10.64
N GLU A 106 -12.01 -0.17 -11.61
CA GLU A 106 -12.46 -0.96 -12.75
C GLU A 106 -11.29 -1.52 -13.58
N ASN A 107 -10.29 -0.69 -13.88
CA ASN A 107 -9.09 -1.11 -14.62
C ASN A 107 -8.27 -2.11 -13.81
N MET A 108 -8.14 -1.90 -12.50
CA MET A 108 -7.42 -2.83 -11.61
C MET A 108 -8.11 -4.19 -11.54
N VAL A 109 -9.43 -4.22 -11.41
CA VAL A 109 -10.24 -5.45 -11.40
C VAL A 109 -10.13 -6.19 -12.74
N ARG A 110 -10.25 -5.47 -13.86
CA ARG A 110 -10.06 -6.05 -15.22
C ARG A 110 -8.65 -6.63 -15.37
N MET A 111 -7.62 -5.90 -14.96
CA MET A 111 -6.23 -6.37 -15.00
C MET A 111 -6.08 -7.66 -14.18
N ALA A 112 -6.51 -7.66 -12.93
CA ALA A 112 -6.40 -8.79 -12.03
C ALA A 112 -7.11 -10.03 -12.58
N ASN A 113 -8.38 -9.90 -12.98
CA ASN A 113 -9.15 -11.00 -13.53
C ASN A 113 -8.56 -11.52 -14.85
N ASN A 114 -8.00 -10.66 -15.70
CA ASN A 114 -7.32 -11.05 -16.93
C ASN A 114 -6.00 -11.79 -16.65
N ILE A 115 -5.23 -11.38 -15.64
CA ILE A 115 -4.03 -12.11 -15.19
C ILE A 115 -4.41 -13.49 -14.68
N ILE A 116 -5.44 -13.60 -13.85
CA ILE A 116 -5.95 -14.88 -13.32
C ILE A 116 -6.36 -15.81 -14.46
N THR A 117 -7.14 -15.28 -15.41
CA THR A 117 -7.60 -16.04 -16.60
C THR A 117 -6.42 -16.47 -17.48
N LEU A 118 -5.43 -15.59 -17.66
CA LEU A 118 -4.23 -15.90 -18.42
C LEU A 118 -3.41 -17.01 -17.75
N ASP A 119 -3.24 -16.95 -16.42
CA ASP A 119 -2.54 -17.99 -15.67
C ASP A 119 -3.24 -19.35 -15.80
N GLN A 120 -4.56 -19.38 -15.69
CA GLN A 120 -5.37 -20.59 -15.91
C GLN A 120 -5.22 -21.14 -17.34
N SER A 121 -5.17 -20.26 -18.35
CA SER A 121 -4.95 -20.67 -19.75
C SER A 121 -3.53 -21.19 -20.02
N LEU A 122 -2.54 -20.72 -19.25
CA LEU A 122 -1.16 -21.22 -19.31
C LEU A 122 -1.05 -22.58 -18.62
N CYS A 123 -1.77 -22.79 -17.50
CA CYS A 123 -1.91 -24.08 -16.83
C CYS A 123 -2.43 -25.18 -17.76
N SER A 124 -3.52 -24.90 -18.51
CA SER A 124 -4.21 -25.93 -19.30
C SER A 124 -3.42 -26.44 -20.50
N TYR A 125 -2.36 -25.73 -20.91
CA TYR A 125 -1.58 -26.06 -22.11
C TYR A 125 -0.26 -26.77 -21.83
N GLY A 126 0.30 -26.60 -20.63
CA GLY A 126 1.52 -27.30 -20.24
C GLY A 126 1.17 -28.62 -19.58
N GLU A 127 1.95 -29.67 -19.86
CA GLU A 127 2.16 -30.69 -18.83
C GLU A 127 2.55 -29.95 -17.56
N VAL A 128 1.69 -30.04 -16.54
CA VAL A 128 1.90 -29.40 -15.26
C VAL A 128 3.27 -29.87 -14.80
N LEU A 129 4.27 -28.97 -14.88
CA LEU A 129 5.49 -29.12 -14.10
C LEU A 129 4.99 -29.20 -12.67
N LYS A 130 4.87 -30.45 -12.18
CA LYS A 130 4.51 -30.76 -10.81
C LYS A 130 5.68 -30.25 -9.98
N THR A 131 5.68 -28.94 -9.75
CA THR A 131 6.55 -28.31 -8.79
C THR A 131 6.18 -28.96 -7.48
N LYS A 132 7.15 -29.66 -6.88
CA LYS A 132 6.95 -30.23 -5.55
C LYS A 132 6.52 -29.08 -4.65
N PRO A 133 5.39 -29.21 -3.93
CA PRO A 133 4.94 -28.14 -3.04
C PRO A 133 6.09 -27.78 -2.11
N ALA A 134 6.38 -26.48 -1.98
CA ALA A 134 7.36 -26.03 -1.01
C ALA A 134 6.92 -26.52 0.37
N LYS A 135 7.84 -27.13 1.14
CA LYS A 135 7.54 -27.67 2.48
C LYS A 135 7.05 -26.58 3.44
N TYR A 136 7.40 -25.32 3.17
CA TYR A 136 7.04 -24.17 3.99
C TYR A 136 6.68 -22.97 3.12
N ASP A 137 5.49 -22.41 3.32
CA ASP A 137 4.99 -21.22 2.62
C ASP A 137 5.00 -20.00 3.54
N SER A 138 6.21 -19.47 3.76
CA SER A 138 6.42 -18.29 4.62
C SER A 138 5.63 -17.07 4.15
N LEU A 139 5.49 -16.91 2.83
CA LEU A 139 4.80 -15.79 2.22
C LEU A 139 3.30 -15.85 2.47
N GLY A 140 2.67 -17.02 2.25
CA GLY A 140 1.26 -17.23 2.58
C GLY A 140 0.97 -16.97 4.06
N ILE A 141 1.84 -17.44 4.97
CA ILE A 141 1.70 -17.19 6.42
C ILE A 141 1.77 -15.69 6.70
N ALA A 142 2.77 -14.99 6.14
CA ALA A 142 2.96 -13.55 6.33
C ALA A 142 1.74 -12.75 5.81
N LEU A 143 1.23 -13.06 4.62
CA LEU A 143 0.05 -12.39 4.04
C LEU A 143 -1.19 -12.57 4.92
N ASN A 144 -1.40 -13.76 5.47
CA ASN A 144 -2.53 -14.03 6.37
C ASN A 144 -2.36 -13.28 7.71
N ALA A 145 -1.15 -13.25 8.28
CA ALA A 145 -0.87 -12.49 9.49
C ALA A 145 -1.10 -10.98 9.28
N MET A 146 -0.72 -10.46 8.10
CA MET A 146 -0.94 -9.06 7.73
C MET A 146 -2.42 -8.68 7.59
N ILE A 147 -3.33 -9.63 7.40
CA ILE A 147 -4.77 -9.37 7.42
C ILE A 147 -5.30 -9.47 8.85
N ILE A 148 -4.93 -10.53 9.57
CA ILE A 148 -5.47 -10.82 10.90
C ILE A 148 -5.09 -9.73 11.89
N LEU A 149 -3.82 -9.30 11.92
CA LEU A 149 -3.34 -8.32 12.90
C LEU A 149 -4.07 -6.97 12.77
N PRO A 150 -4.13 -6.33 11.59
CA PRO A 150 -4.82 -5.05 11.45
C PRO A 150 -6.33 -5.16 11.63
N SER A 151 -6.97 -6.21 11.10
CA SER A 151 -8.41 -6.44 11.29
C SER A 151 -8.78 -6.66 12.76
N ALA A 152 -7.96 -7.37 13.53
CA ALA A 152 -8.17 -7.53 14.97
C ALA A 152 -7.95 -6.23 15.76
N SER A 153 -7.00 -5.39 15.31
CA SER A 153 -6.62 -4.15 15.98
C SER A 153 -7.46 -2.92 15.62
N GLN A 154 -8.32 -3.00 14.58
CA GLN A 154 -9.01 -1.85 13.98
C GLN A 154 -9.74 -0.95 14.98
N TYR A 155 -10.48 -1.55 15.92
CA TYR A 155 -11.23 -0.82 16.94
C TYR A 155 -10.40 -0.55 18.19
N LEU A 156 -9.51 -1.49 18.55
CA LEU A 156 -8.65 -1.36 19.72
C LEU A 156 -7.71 -0.16 19.60
N ILE A 157 -7.11 0.05 18.42
CA ILE A 157 -6.22 1.21 18.17
C ILE A 157 -7.01 2.51 18.25
N GLY A 158 -8.21 2.57 17.65
CA GLY A 158 -9.06 3.77 17.70
C GLY A 158 -9.50 4.13 19.13
N ILE A 159 -10.00 3.15 19.88
CA ILE A 159 -10.45 3.33 21.27
C ILE A 159 -9.27 3.68 22.17
N ALA A 160 -8.14 2.96 22.06
CA ALA A 160 -6.93 3.27 22.82
C ALA A 160 -6.40 4.66 22.47
N GLY A 161 -6.40 5.04 21.19
CA GLY A 161 -6.01 6.37 20.73
C GLY A 161 -6.85 7.47 21.39
N MET A 162 -8.16 7.29 21.46
CA MET A 162 -9.06 8.22 22.14
C MET A 162 -8.84 8.24 23.67
N TYR A 163 -8.67 7.06 24.29
CA TYR A 163 -8.44 6.94 25.73
C TYR A 163 -7.14 7.61 26.19
N PHE A 164 -6.04 7.33 25.48
CA PHE A 164 -4.72 7.92 25.75
C PHE A 164 -4.57 9.33 25.16
N LYS A 165 -5.64 9.90 24.59
CA LYS A 165 -5.66 11.25 24.03
C LYS A 165 -4.57 11.45 22.96
N LEU A 166 -4.34 10.42 22.16
CA LEU A 166 -3.38 10.40 21.06
C LEU A 166 -3.99 10.92 19.75
N ASP A 167 -5.31 11.02 19.67
CA ASP A 167 -6.01 11.40 18.44
C ASP A 167 -5.74 12.86 18.02
N PRO A 168 -5.72 13.16 16.70
CA PRO A 168 -5.32 14.47 16.21
C PRO A 168 -6.38 15.54 16.54
N VAL A 169 -7.63 15.14 16.70
CA VAL A 169 -8.74 16.03 17.08
C VAL A 169 -8.54 16.53 18.51
N TYR A 170 -8.13 15.67 19.44
CA TYR A 170 -7.73 16.07 20.79
C TYR A 170 -6.55 17.04 20.77
N LEU A 171 -5.53 16.80 19.93
CA LEU A 171 -4.39 17.70 19.82
C LEU A 171 -4.82 19.09 19.30
N VAL A 172 -5.72 19.15 18.32
CA VAL A 172 -6.34 20.42 17.86
C VAL A 172 -7.12 21.08 18.99
N GLN A 173 -7.95 20.33 19.72
CA GLN A 173 -8.69 20.85 20.87
C GLN A 173 -7.76 21.42 21.94
N LYS A 174 -6.65 20.72 22.24
CA LYS A 174 -5.68 21.11 23.26
C LYS A 174 -4.87 22.35 22.88
N TYR A 175 -4.39 22.43 21.64
CA TYR A 175 -3.41 23.46 21.24
C TYR A 175 -4.03 24.57 20.38
N VAL A 176 -4.93 24.25 19.45
CA VAL A 176 -5.48 25.23 18.48
C VAL A 176 -6.72 25.93 19.03
N SER A 177 -7.60 25.21 19.74
CA SER A 177 -8.84 25.80 20.28
C SER A 177 -8.60 27.03 21.17
N PRO A 178 -7.59 27.05 22.09
CA PRO A 178 -7.31 28.24 22.89
C PRO A 178 -6.90 29.44 22.05
N LEU A 179 -6.07 29.23 21.01
CA LEU A 179 -5.65 30.31 20.10
C LEU A 179 -6.82 30.91 19.33
N ILE A 180 -7.75 30.08 18.87
CA ILE A 180 -8.96 30.57 18.17
C ILE A 180 -9.84 31.39 19.13
N LEU A 181 -10.00 30.93 20.37
CA LEU A 181 -10.77 31.64 21.38
C LEU A 181 -10.13 32.98 21.76
N GLU A 182 -8.81 33.02 21.92
CA GLU A 182 -8.06 34.25 22.18
C GLU A 182 -8.20 35.24 21.03
N ALA A 183 -8.01 34.80 19.79
CA ALA A 183 -8.17 35.65 18.59
C ALA A 183 -9.61 36.16 18.43
N TRP A 184 -10.61 35.34 18.75
CA TRP A 184 -12.02 35.71 18.69
C TRP A 184 -12.44 36.70 19.78
N ASN A 185 -11.79 36.63 20.94
CA ASN A 185 -12.07 37.48 22.10
C ASN A 185 -11.21 38.73 22.16
N SER A 186 -10.12 38.83 21.38
CA SER A 186 -9.22 40.00 21.32
C SER A 186 -9.90 41.33 20.96
N GLY A 187 -11.20 41.33 20.61
CA GLY A 187 -12.02 42.53 20.40
C GLY A 187 -13.17 42.73 21.40
N ARG A 188 -13.27 41.93 22.46
CA ARG A 188 -14.33 42.03 23.50
C ARG A 188 -13.72 42.16 24.89
N ASP A 189 -14.27 43.05 25.71
CA ASP A 189 -13.83 43.26 27.09
C ASP A 189 -13.87 41.96 27.91
N VAL A 190 -12.68 41.54 28.34
CA VAL A 190 -12.36 40.24 28.97
C VAL A 190 -13.10 40.02 30.30
N ALA A 191 -13.64 41.07 30.91
CA ALA A 191 -14.24 41.05 32.25
C ALA A 191 -15.54 40.22 32.38
N THR A 192 -16.14 39.74 31.28
CA THR A 192 -17.38 38.94 31.33
C THR A 192 -17.18 37.45 31.05
N LEU A 193 -15.95 36.98 30.80
CA LEU A 193 -15.71 35.62 30.34
C LEU A 193 -15.56 34.57 31.45
N GLU A 194 -15.32 34.97 32.71
CA GLU A 194 -15.12 34.02 33.82
C GLU A 194 -16.39 33.23 34.20
N ASN A 195 -17.58 33.71 33.80
CA ASN A 195 -18.85 33.03 34.07
C ASN A 195 -19.37 32.16 32.90
N TYR A 196 -18.65 32.06 31.78
CA TYR A 196 -19.07 31.21 30.65
C TYR A 196 -18.54 29.77 30.81
N GLN A 197 -18.89 29.17 31.95
CA GLN A 197 -18.67 27.76 32.26
C GLN A 197 -19.86 26.88 31.83
N ASP A 198 -20.65 27.36 30.85
CA ASP A 198 -21.76 26.62 30.26
C ASP A 198 -21.24 25.52 29.32
N PHE A 199 -20.84 24.44 29.96
CA PHE A 199 -20.84 23.10 29.41
C PHE A 199 -22.23 22.78 28.81
N SER A 200 -22.32 22.51 27.51
CA SER A 200 -23.33 21.56 27.00
C SER A 200 -23.09 21.12 25.56
N LEU A 201 -22.77 22.03 24.63
CA LEU A 201 -22.76 21.69 23.19
C LEU A 201 -21.37 21.50 22.57
N SER A 202 -20.38 22.32 22.93
CA SER A 202 -19.03 22.24 22.35
C SER A 202 -18.33 20.92 22.70
N GLU A 203 -18.51 20.45 23.93
CA GLU A 203 -17.98 19.17 24.42
C GLU A 203 -18.53 17.97 23.66
N ILE A 204 -19.85 17.97 23.41
CA ILE A 204 -20.52 16.92 22.64
C ILE A 204 -19.98 16.92 21.21
N CYS A 205 -19.82 18.10 20.58
CA CYS A 205 -19.22 18.22 19.25
C CYS A 205 -17.79 17.67 19.20
N TRP A 206 -16.96 17.99 20.21
CA TRP A 206 -15.60 17.44 20.30
C TRP A 206 -15.62 15.93 20.51
N LEU A 207 -16.50 15.40 21.36
CA LEU A 207 -16.63 13.96 21.57
C LEU A 207 -17.04 13.23 20.28
N ILE A 208 -17.98 13.79 19.52
CA ILE A 208 -18.39 13.26 18.20
C ILE A 208 -17.22 13.30 17.22
N ALA A 209 -16.52 14.43 17.12
CA ALA A 209 -15.36 14.57 16.24
C ALA A 209 -14.24 13.59 16.61
N ARG A 210 -13.96 13.38 17.90
CA ARG A 210 -13.00 12.40 18.38
C ARG A 210 -13.45 10.96 18.12
N SER A 211 -14.74 10.67 18.27
CA SER A 211 -15.31 9.34 17.99
C SER A 211 -15.22 8.97 16.50
N SER A 212 -15.26 9.96 15.60
CA SER A 212 -15.07 9.74 14.16
C SER A 212 -13.69 9.15 13.82
N GLN A 213 -12.68 9.34 14.67
CA GLN A 213 -11.35 8.74 14.54
C GLN A 213 -11.40 7.21 14.57
N ILE A 214 -12.33 6.61 15.30
CA ILE A 214 -12.47 5.14 15.37
C ILE A 214 -12.84 4.61 13.97
N ILE A 215 -13.75 5.31 13.28
CA ILE A 215 -14.24 4.92 11.96
C ILE A 215 -13.13 5.08 10.91
N THR A 216 -12.37 6.18 10.96
CA THR A 216 -11.26 6.42 10.02
C THR A 216 -10.07 5.51 10.27
N THR A 217 -9.81 5.15 11.52
CA THR A 217 -8.80 4.13 11.88
C THR A 217 -9.21 2.76 11.36
N ALA A 218 -10.49 2.38 11.51
CA ALA A 218 -11.00 1.14 10.93
C ALA A 218 -10.87 1.13 9.39
N GLN A 219 -11.12 2.27 8.74
CA GLN A 219 -10.91 2.41 7.30
C GLN A 219 -9.45 2.20 6.89
N ALA A 220 -8.49 2.80 7.62
CA ALA A 220 -7.07 2.62 7.37
C ALA A 220 -6.61 1.17 7.59
N CYS A 221 -7.04 0.55 8.70
CA CYS A 221 -6.76 -0.85 9.02
C CYS A 221 -7.35 -1.84 8.01
N ARG A 222 -8.39 -1.44 7.28
CA ARG A 222 -8.96 -2.22 6.18
C ARG A 222 -8.23 -2.00 4.87
N ALA A 223 -7.99 -0.73 4.49
CA ALA A 223 -7.42 -0.37 3.20
C ALA A 223 -5.97 -0.87 3.03
N LEU A 224 -5.13 -0.72 4.05
CA LEU A 224 -3.70 -1.03 3.94
C LEU A 224 -3.42 -2.53 3.71
N PRO A 225 -3.98 -3.47 4.50
CA PRO A 225 -3.74 -4.89 4.26
C PRO A 225 -4.32 -5.37 2.93
N TRP A 226 -5.46 -4.81 2.53
CA TRP A 226 -6.06 -5.12 1.24
C TRP A 226 -5.12 -4.78 0.09
N MET A 227 -4.56 -3.57 0.13
CA MET A 227 -3.59 -3.09 -0.84
C MET A 227 -2.35 -3.98 -0.89
N ASP A 228 -1.77 -4.29 0.26
CA ASP A 228 -0.56 -5.10 0.36
C ASP A 228 -0.77 -6.53 -0.15
N VAL A 229 -1.89 -7.15 0.24
CA VAL A 229 -2.21 -8.52 -0.17
C VAL A 229 -2.56 -8.59 -1.65
N MET A 230 -3.40 -7.69 -2.13
CA MET A 230 -3.78 -7.62 -3.54
C MET A 230 -2.55 -7.42 -4.44
N THR A 231 -1.68 -6.47 -4.10
CA THR A 231 -0.47 -6.22 -4.90
C THR A 231 0.50 -7.38 -4.88
N THR A 232 0.75 -7.98 -3.72
CA THR A 232 1.64 -9.15 -3.59
C THR A 232 1.16 -10.30 -4.45
N LEU A 233 -0.14 -10.64 -4.35
CA LEU A 233 -0.74 -11.72 -5.12
C LEU A 233 -0.68 -11.47 -6.63
N LEU A 234 -0.98 -10.24 -7.07
CA LEU A 234 -0.94 -9.89 -8.47
C LEU A 234 0.48 -9.93 -9.04
N VAL A 235 1.47 -9.39 -8.33
CA VAL A 235 2.87 -9.46 -8.78
C VAL A 235 3.33 -10.92 -8.83
N HIS A 236 2.95 -11.76 -7.86
CA HIS A 236 3.31 -13.18 -7.86
C HIS A 236 2.66 -13.96 -9.01
N LEU A 237 1.38 -13.69 -9.32
CA LEU A 237 0.70 -14.25 -10.49
C LEU A 237 1.41 -13.88 -11.79
N VAL A 238 1.90 -12.65 -11.89
CA VAL A 238 2.65 -12.20 -13.06
C VAL A 238 3.98 -12.93 -13.17
N LEU A 239 4.74 -13.02 -12.07
CA LEU A 239 6.00 -13.77 -12.05
C LEU A 239 5.78 -15.22 -12.47
N GLN A 240 4.71 -15.86 -11.98
CA GLN A 240 4.31 -17.20 -12.36
C GLN A 240 3.97 -17.32 -13.85
N CYS A 241 3.26 -16.33 -14.43
CA CYS A 241 3.00 -16.28 -15.87
C CYS A 241 4.31 -16.17 -16.68
N ILE A 242 5.24 -15.32 -16.26
CA ILE A 242 6.54 -15.14 -16.92
C ILE A 242 7.36 -16.43 -16.84
N GLU A 243 7.43 -17.08 -15.69
CA GLU A 243 8.17 -18.33 -15.48
C GLU A 243 7.63 -19.48 -16.32
N ARG A 244 6.31 -19.59 -16.44
CA ARG A 244 5.65 -20.57 -17.31
C ARG A 244 5.93 -20.30 -18.77
N LEU A 245 5.89 -19.03 -19.19
CA LEU A 245 6.27 -18.64 -20.53
C LEU A 245 7.75 -18.93 -20.79
N ASP A 246 8.65 -18.68 -19.83
CA ASP A 246 10.07 -18.99 -19.95
C ASP A 246 10.32 -20.49 -20.11
N SER A 247 9.70 -21.30 -19.26
CA SER A 247 9.82 -22.76 -19.27
C SER A 247 9.26 -23.38 -20.55
N ALA A 248 8.21 -22.78 -21.13
CA ALA A 248 7.63 -23.22 -22.39
C ALA A 248 8.45 -22.80 -23.61
N SER A 249 9.32 -21.78 -23.50
CA SER A 249 10.05 -21.21 -24.63
C SER A 249 10.99 -22.20 -25.32
N GLU A 250 11.67 -23.06 -24.56
CA GLU A 250 12.63 -24.03 -25.10
C GLU A 250 11.95 -25.10 -25.96
N ARG A 251 10.81 -25.60 -25.49
CA ARG A 251 10.07 -26.65 -26.17
C ARG A 251 9.35 -26.13 -27.42
N ILE A 252 8.83 -24.90 -27.37
CA ILE A 252 7.95 -24.37 -28.42
C ILE A 252 8.76 -23.81 -29.60
N LEU A 253 9.92 -23.20 -29.36
CA LEU A 253 10.69 -22.55 -30.44
C LEU A 253 11.34 -23.54 -31.43
N LEU A 254 11.34 -24.83 -31.11
CA LEU A 254 11.75 -25.92 -32.01
C LEU A 254 10.58 -26.58 -32.76
N GLN A 255 9.33 -26.16 -32.48
CA GLN A 255 8.13 -26.77 -33.04
C GLN A 255 7.54 -25.95 -34.20
N SER A 256 6.41 -26.41 -34.75
CA SER A 256 5.73 -25.78 -35.89
C SER A 256 5.38 -24.30 -35.64
N GLN A 257 5.39 -23.52 -36.73
CA GLN A 257 5.13 -22.06 -36.71
C GLN A 257 3.84 -21.68 -35.97
N GLY A 258 2.77 -22.47 -36.12
CA GLY A 258 1.50 -22.21 -35.44
C GLY A 258 1.60 -22.26 -33.90
N ARG A 259 2.46 -23.11 -33.33
CA ARG A 259 2.69 -23.15 -31.87
C ARG A 259 3.47 -21.94 -31.39
N VAL A 260 4.47 -21.52 -32.16
CA VAL A 260 5.26 -20.31 -31.90
C VAL A 260 4.38 -19.06 -31.92
N GLU A 261 3.48 -18.94 -32.89
CA GLU A 261 2.54 -17.81 -32.98
C GLU A 261 1.56 -17.77 -31.79
N ARG A 262 0.99 -18.91 -31.39
CA ARG A 262 0.14 -19.00 -30.18
C ARG A 262 0.89 -18.60 -28.92
N TYR A 263 2.15 -19.03 -28.79
CA TYR A 263 3.01 -18.66 -27.66
C TYR A 263 3.27 -17.15 -27.60
N PHE A 264 3.67 -16.54 -28.72
CA PHE A 264 3.82 -15.08 -28.79
C PHE A 264 2.50 -14.34 -28.56
N GLY A 265 1.37 -14.91 -28.98
CA GLY A 265 0.04 -14.37 -28.68
C GLY A 265 -0.22 -14.26 -27.18
N ARG A 266 0.14 -15.27 -26.40
CA ARG A 266 -0.01 -15.26 -24.93
C ARG A 266 0.91 -14.28 -24.23
N TYR A 267 2.18 -14.19 -24.66
CA TYR A 267 3.07 -13.17 -24.13
C TYR A 267 2.58 -11.75 -24.48
N SER A 268 2.09 -11.55 -25.70
CA SER A 268 1.46 -10.28 -26.09
C SER A 268 0.23 -9.98 -25.24
N ALA A 269 -0.59 -10.97 -24.90
CA ALA A 269 -1.72 -10.79 -23.99
C ALA A 269 -1.25 -10.32 -22.60
N LEU A 270 -0.24 -10.96 -22.01
CA LEU A 270 0.35 -10.52 -20.73
C LEU A 270 0.82 -9.06 -20.81
N LYS A 271 1.52 -8.72 -21.89
CA LYS A 271 2.02 -7.36 -22.12
C LYS A 271 0.90 -6.34 -22.29
N ILE A 272 -0.17 -6.68 -23.02
CA ILE A 272 -1.33 -5.81 -23.21
C ILE A 272 -2.00 -5.57 -21.86
N ILE A 273 -2.19 -6.60 -21.04
CA ILE A 273 -2.76 -6.47 -19.70
C ILE A 273 -1.95 -5.49 -18.85
N PHE A 274 -0.61 -5.60 -18.86
CA PHE A 274 0.29 -4.66 -18.18
C PHE A 274 0.27 -3.25 -18.76
N LEU A 275 0.16 -3.13 -20.07
CA LEU A 275 0.16 -1.83 -20.73
C LEU A 275 -1.11 -1.04 -20.39
N VAL A 276 -2.25 -1.73 -20.35
CA VAL A 276 -3.55 -1.15 -19.99
C VAL A 276 -3.58 -0.68 -18.54
N SER A 277 -2.83 -1.33 -17.65
CA SER A 277 -2.77 -1.01 -16.21
C SER A 277 -1.50 -0.27 -15.78
N ALA A 278 -0.70 0.22 -16.73
CA ALA A 278 0.62 0.77 -16.45
C ALA A 278 0.56 2.00 -15.52
N VAL A 279 -0.43 2.86 -15.72
CA VAL A 279 -0.61 4.09 -14.93
C VAL A 279 -1.00 3.73 -13.49
N GLU A 280 -1.96 2.82 -13.32
CA GLU A 280 -2.48 2.38 -12.02
C GLU A 280 -1.42 1.62 -11.23
N THR A 281 -0.78 0.64 -11.86
CA THR A 281 0.30 -0.14 -11.22
C THR A 281 1.50 0.74 -10.91
N GLY A 282 1.79 1.74 -11.75
CA GLY A 282 2.89 2.65 -11.50
C GLY A 282 2.63 3.63 -10.36
N ALA A 283 1.41 4.19 -10.27
CA ALA A 283 1.00 5.00 -9.13
C ALA A 283 1.07 4.20 -7.83
N LEU A 284 0.61 2.95 -7.88
CA LEU A 284 0.63 2.05 -6.74
C LEU A 284 2.04 1.74 -6.26
N VAL A 285 2.96 1.39 -7.17
CA VAL A 285 4.38 1.17 -6.85
C VAL A 285 4.99 2.44 -6.24
N SER A 286 4.70 3.62 -6.80
CA SER A 286 5.19 4.90 -6.27
C SER A 286 4.70 5.16 -4.84
N ILE A 287 3.39 5.02 -4.58
CA ILE A 287 2.81 5.26 -3.26
C ILE A 287 3.37 4.26 -2.25
N MET A 288 3.41 2.96 -2.58
CA MET A 288 3.93 1.93 -1.68
C MET A 288 5.40 2.14 -1.33
N MET A 289 6.24 2.51 -2.30
CA MET A 289 7.66 2.79 -2.07
C MET A 289 7.85 4.08 -1.26
N ALA A 290 7.13 5.16 -1.58
CA ALA A 290 7.25 6.41 -0.83
C ALA A 290 6.83 6.21 0.63
N MET A 291 5.67 5.57 0.84
CA MET A 291 5.11 5.38 2.17
C MET A 291 5.85 4.33 2.99
N GLY A 292 6.27 3.22 2.38
CA GLY A 292 7.10 2.24 3.06
C GLY A 292 8.42 2.84 3.56
N MET A 293 9.02 3.76 2.79
CA MET A 293 10.22 4.48 3.19
C MET A 293 9.93 5.44 4.35
N ILE A 294 8.93 6.32 4.22
CA ILE A 294 8.57 7.31 5.26
C ILE A 294 8.22 6.61 6.57
N LEU A 295 7.32 5.63 6.54
CA LEU A 295 6.89 4.91 7.74
C LEU A 295 8.03 4.12 8.36
N SER A 296 8.91 3.50 7.55
CA SER A 296 10.07 2.82 8.11
C SER A 296 11.03 3.76 8.81
N ILE A 297 11.34 4.93 8.22
CA ILE A 297 12.23 5.91 8.84
C ILE A 297 11.61 6.38 10.16
N MET A 298 10.31 6.70 10.16
CA MET A 298 9.60 7.15 11.35
C MET A 298 9.55 6.10 12.47
N CYS A 299 9.22 4.84 12.15
CA CYS A 299 9.16 3.76 13.14
C CYS A 299 10.55 3.44 13.70
N ASN A 300 11.59 3.40 12.85
CA ASN A 300 12.96 3.14 13.30
C ASN A 300 13.48 4.29 14.18
N PHE A 301 13.29 5.55 13.75
CA PHE A 301 13.65 6.73 14.52
C PHE A 301 12.95 6.72 15.90
N THR A 302 11.64 6.50 15.92
CA THR A 302 10.83 6.44 17.15
C THR A 302 11.32 5.33 18.07
N SER A 303 11.59 4.15 17.53
CA SER A 303 12.03 3.01 18.35
C SER A 303 13.43 3.22 18.93
N VAL A 304 14.36 3.81 18.18
CA VAL A 304 15.74 3.99 18.67
C VAL A 304 15.86 5.22 19.58
N LYS A 305 15.36 6.37 19.13
CA LYS A 305 15.60 7.66 19.81
C LYS A 305 14.67 7.90 21.00
N LEU A 306 13.43 7.42 20.95
CA LEU A 306 12.43 7.66 21.98
C LEU A 306 12.34 6.53 23.03
N TYR A 307 13.32 5.61 23.03
CA TYR A 307 13.36 4.54 24.02
C TYR A 307 13.44 5.12 25.44
N GLY A 308 12.50 4.72 26.30
CA GLY A 308 12.38 5.23 27.68
C GLY A 308 11.55 6.51 27.82
N THR A 309 11.33 7.29 26.76
CA THR A 309 10.49 8.50 26.80
C THR A 309 9.03 8.21 26.48
N ILE A 310 8.76 7.30 25.54
CA ILE A 310 7.38 6.94 25.15
C ILE A 310 6.81 5.82 26.03
N PRO A 311 5.47 5.78 26.23
CA PRO A 311 4.83 4.66 26.90
C PRO A 311 5.20 3.33 26.25
N THR A 312 5.48 2.31 27.06
CA THR A 312 5.97 1.00 26.61
C THR A 312 5.06 0.36 25.55
N MET A 313 3.74 0.55 25.64
CA MET A 313 2.80 0.02 24.64
C MET A 313 3.01 0.64 23.25
N VAL A 314 3.21 1.97 23.19
CA VAL A 314 3.45 2.69 21.93
C VAL A 314 4.80 2.26 21.34
N TYR A 315 5.82 2.11 22.18
CA TYR A 315 7.13 1.61 21.76
C TYR A 315 7.05 0.23 21.10
N VAL A 316 6.34 -0.72 21.75
CA VAL A 316 6.17 -2.08 21.22
C VAL A 316 5.40 -2.05 19.90
N SER A 317 4.33 -1.25 19.80
CA SER A 317 3.58 -1.09 18.54
C SER A 317 4.44 -0.51 17.42
N CYS A 318 5.22 0.56 17.68
CA CYS A 318 6.11 1.15 16.69
C CYS A 318 7.20 0.17 16.22
N THR A 319 7.77 -0.60 17.14
CA THR A 319 8.78 -1.61 16.82
C THR A 319 8.18 -2.73 15.96
N LEU A 320 6.99 -3.24 16.35
CA LEU A 320 6.29 -4.29 15.60
C LEU A 320 5.93 -3.82 14.18
N VAL A 321 5.36 -2.62 14.04
CA VAL A 321 5.02 -2.04 12.74
C VAL A 321 6.28 -1.82 11.90
N GLY A 322 7.37 -1.32 12.49
CA GLY A 322 8.65 -1.17 11.80
C GLY A 322 9.17 -2.49 11.24
N VAL A 323 9.14 -3.57 12.03
CA VAL A 323 9.53 -4.92 11.58
C VAL A 323 8.62 -5.42 10.47
N LEU A 324 7.30 -5.27 10.59
CA LEU A 324 6.34 -5.69 9.56
C LEU A 324 6.56 -4.96 8.23
N ILE A 325 6.77 -3.64 8.27
CA ILE A 325 7.09 -2.84 7.08
C ILE A 325 8.38 -3.34 6.43
N GLN A 326 9.41 -3.64 7.21
CA GLN A 326 10.68 -4.14 6.69
C GLN A 326 10.54 -5.52 6.04
N VAL A 327 9.78 -6.43 6.65
CA VAL A 327 9.47 -7.74 6.04
C VAL A 327 8.77 -7.55 4.70
N PHE A 328 7.80 -6.63 4.64
CA PHE A 328 7.05 -6.36 3.42
C PHE A 328 7.93 -5.74 2.32
N VAL A 329 8.75 -4.75 2.66
CA VAL A 329 9.76 -4.18 1.76
C VAL A 329 10.72 -5.28 1.25
N HIS A 330 11.09 -6.22 2.12
CA HIS A 330 11.93 -7.37 1.79
C HIS A 330 11.30 -8.34 0.80
N VAL A 331 9.98 -8.47 0.82
CA VAL A 331 9.25 -9.31 -0.12
C VAL A 331 8.94 -8.58 -1.43
N MET A 332 8.34 -7.39 -1.33
CA MET A 332 7.75 -6.70 -2.47
C MET A 332 8.78 -6.08 -3.41
N VAL A 333 9.84 -5.46 -2.87
CA VAL A 333 10.83 -4.79 -3.72
C VAL A 333 11.56 -5.81 -4.63
N PRO A 334 12.04 -6.97 -4.11
CA PRO A 334 12.61 -8.00 -4.97
C PRO A 334 11.61 -8.58 -5.96
N MET A 335 10.35 -8.80 -5.57
CA MET A 335 9.32 -9.28 -6.50
C MET A 335 9.12 -8.31 -7.66
N ALA A 336 9.00 -7.01 -7.38
CA ALA A 336 8.84 -5.98 -8.40
C ALA A 336 10.05 -5.92 -9.36
N VAL A 337 11.26 -6.08 -8.83
CA VAL A 337 12.50 -6.17 -9.64
C VAL A 337 12.54 -7.44 -10.48
N ASN A 338 12.12 -8.58 -9.92
CA ASN A 338 12.14 -9.87 -10.61
C ASN A 338 11.22 -9.88 -11.84
N VAL A 339 10.12 -9.12 -11.84
CA VAL A 339 9.26 -8.96 -13.02
C VAL A 339 10.07 -8.46 -14.22
N TYR A 340 10.95 -7.50 -14.00
CA TYR A 340 11.83 -6.98 -15.04
C TYR A 340 12.95 -7.96 -15.41
N GLU A 341 13.65 -8.50 -14.41
CA GLU A 341 14.82 -9.36 -14.63
C GLU A 341 14.43 -10.67 -15.33
N MET A 342 13.32 -11.29 -14.93
CA MET A 342 12.80 -12.50 -15.60
C MET A 342 12.31 -12.18 -17.01
N GLY A 343 11.60 -11.05 -17.19
CA GLY A 343 11.19 -10.61 -18.52
C GLY A 343 12.38 -10.37 -19.46
N LYS A 344 13.49 -9.83 -18.93
CA LYS A 344 14.74 -9.64 -19.66
C LYS A 344 15.39 -10.98 -20.02
N GLY A 345 15.46 -11.90 -19.08
CA GLY A 345 16.00 -13.25 -19.30
C GLY A 345 15.24 -14.01 -20.39
N VAL A 346 13.90 -13.96 -20.37
CA VAL A 346 13.05 -14.53 -21.43
C VAL A 346 13.39 -13.94 -22.80
N ALA A 347 13.52 -12.62 -22.89
CA ALA A 347 13.84 -11.95 -24.15
C ALA A 347 15.24 -12.30 -24.69
N GLU A 348 16.24 -12.44 -23.82
CA GLU A 348 17.60 -12.85 -24.16
C GLU A 348 17.65 -14.32 -24.62
N LYS A 349 16.96 -15.20 -23.90
CA LYS A 349 16.81 -16.61 -24.24
C LYS A 349 16.19 -16.80 -25.62
N TRP A 350 15.14 -16.03 -25.94
CA TRP A 350 14.56 -16.04 -27.28
C TRP A 350 15.58 -15.62 -28.34
N LYS A 351 16.38 -14.56 -28.11
CA LYS A 351 17.43 -14.16 -29.08
C LYS A 351 18.43 -15.29 -29.35
N GLY A 352 18.81 -16.05 -28.33
CA GLY A 352 19.67 -17.23 -28.49
C GLY A 352 19.01 -18.34 -29.31
N LEU A 353 17.75 -18.67 -28.99
CA LEU A 353 16.99 -19.71 -29.69
C LEU A 353 16.68 -19.35 -31.15
N LEU A 354 16.52 -18.07 -31.46
CA LEU A 354 16.36 -17.58 -32.84
C LEU A 354 17.55 -17.88 -33.74
N GLY A 355 18.75 -18.04 -33.18
CA GLY A 355 19.94 -18.44 -33.94
C GLY A 355 19.81 -19.83 -34.57
N ARG A 356 18.97 -20.70 -33.99
CA ARG A 356 18.80 -22.11 -34.41
C ARG A 356 17.56 -22.35 -35.28
N SER A 357 16.66 -21.38 -35.41
CA SER A 357 15.42 -21.54 -36.17
C SER A 357 15.64 -21.32 -37.66
N GLY A 358 15.09 -22.21 -38.50
CA GLY A 358 15.14 -22.07 -39.96
C GLY A 358 14.46 -20.80 -40.49
N ASN A 359 13.48 -20.25 -39.75
CA ASN A 359 12.73 -19.05 -40.13
C ASN A 359 13.27 -17.76 -39.45
N LYS A 360 14.60 -17.60 -39.51
CA LYS A 360 15.34 -16.56 -38.78
C LYS A 360 14.82 -15.14 -39.05
N LYS A 361 14.56 -14.77 -40.31
CA LYS A 361 14.23 -13.37 -40.68
C LYS A 361 12.95 -12.86 -40.02
N TYR A 362 11.87 -13.65 -40.04
CA TYR A 362 10.59 -13.26 -39.46
C TYR A 362 10.65 -13.22 -37.93
N LEU A 363 11.16 -14.30 -37.32
CA LEU A 363 11.18 -14.43 -35.86
C LEU A 363 12.14 -13.43 -35.20
N VAL A 364 13.29 -13.12 -35.83
CA VAL A 364 14.22 -12.08 -35.34
C VAL A 364 13.55 -10.71 -35.31
N ARG A 365 12.84 -10.32 -36.37
CA ARG A 365 12.09 -9.05 -36.39
C ARG A 365 11.04 -9.01 -35.28
N ARG A 366 10.33 -10.12 -35.08
CA ARG A 366 9.27 -10.23 -34.06
C ARG A 366 9.83 -10.18 -32.64
N VAL A 367 10.90 -10.90 -32.32
CA VAL A 367 11.50 -10.83 -30.98
C VAL A 367 12.14 -9.46 -30.72
N LYS A 368 12.75 -8.83 -31.73
CA LYS A 368 13.32 -7.48 -31.60
C LYS A 368 12.25 -6.42 -31.30
N SER A 369 11.01 -6.59 -31.74
CA SER A 369 9.91 -5.67 -31.43
C SER A 369 9.28 -5.89 -30.05
N ILE A 370 9.58 -7.02 -29.40
CA ILE A 370 9.06 -7.31 -28.07
C ILE A 370 9.82 -6.49 -27.01
N LYS A 371 9.13 -5.45 -26.51
CA LYS A 371 9.56 -4.71 -25.31
C LYS A 371 9.53 -5.63 -24.09
N VAL A 372 10.59 -5.56 -23.29
CA VAL A 372 10.73 -6.29 -22.02
C VAL A 372 9.70 -5.79 -21.01
N LEU A 373 8.94 -6.71 -20.41
CA LEU A 373 7.98 -6.42 -19.34
C LEU A 373 8.71 -5.81 -18.14
N GLY A 374 8.07 -4.90 -17.42
CA GLY A 374 8.66 -4.34 -16.21
C GLY A 374 7.69 -3.38 -15.52
N LEU A 375 7.85 -3.28 -14.20
CA LEU A 375 7.14 -2.31 -13.38
C LEU A 375 7.89 -0.98 -13.37
N TYR A 376 7.14 0.10 -13.52
CA TYR A 376 7.64 1.47 -13.47
C TYR A 376 6.97 2.16 -12.30
N ALA A 377 7.71 2.93 -11.53
CA ALA A 377 7.11 3.92 -10.63
C ALA A 377 6.64 5.09 -11.51
N GLU A 378 5.34 5.33 -11.51
CA GLU A 378 4.70 6.39 -12.29
C GLU A 378 3.94 7.30 -11.33
N LEU A 379 4.00 8.61 -11.54
CA LEU A 379 3.25 9.59 -10.76
C LEU A 379 2.64 10.60 -11.73
N PHE A 380 1.32 10.74 -11.72
CA PHE A 380 0.58 11.63 -12.64
C PHE A 380 0.90 11.40 -14.14
N GLY A 381 1.15 10.16 -14.56
CA GLY A 381 1.52 9.84 -15.94
C GLY A 381 3.02 9.96 -16.25
N PHE A 382 3.81 10.52 -15.33
CA PHE A 382 5.26 10.66 -15.49
C PHE A 382 5.99 9.45 -14.92
N LYS A 383 6.79 8.79 -15.77
CA LYS A 383 7.59 7.63 -15.39
C LYS A 383 8.83 8.09 -14.64
N MET A 384 8.82 7.93 -13.32
CA MET A 384 9.90 8.36 -12.44
C MET A 384 11.11 7.44 -12.59
N PHE A 385 10.92 6.13 -12.41
CA PHE A 385 11.99 5.14 -12.58
C PHE A 385 11.44 3.74 -12.87
N ARG A 386 12.31 2.88 -13.41
CA ARG A 386 12.03 1.46 -13.63
C ARG A 386 12.48 0.64 -12.42
N CYS A 387 11.69 -0.33 -12.00
CA CYS A 387 12.09 -1.29 -10.96
C CYS A 387 13.12 -2.28 -11.54
N GLN A 388 14.39 -2.08 -11.19
CA GLN A 388 15.52 -2.91 -11.63
C GLN A 388 16.43 -3.26 -10.44
N LYS A 389 17.44 -4.13 -10.64
CA LYS A 389 18.36 -4.54 -9.56
C LYS A 389 18.98 -3.37 -8.76
N SER A 390 19.31 -2.25 -9.42
CA SER A 390 19.85 -1.06 -8.74
C SER A 390 18.83 -0.40 -7.80
N THR A 391 17.53 -0.49 -8.12
CA THR A 391 16.44 0.10 -7.33
C THR A 391 16.38 -0.54 -5.94
N LYS A 392 16.54 -1.88 -5.86
CA LYS A 392 16.60 -2.60 -4.57
C LYS A 392 17.66 -1.99 -3.66
N ARG A 393 18.91 -1.92 -4.14
CA ARG A 393 20.04 -1.41 -3.33
C ARG A 393 19.84 0.05 -2.93
N ARG A 394 19.41 0.91 -3.87
CA ARG A 394 19.17 2.33 -3.60
C ARG A 394 18.06 2.54 -2.56
N TYR A 395 17.01 1.74 -2.62
CA TYR A 395 15.88 1.85 -1.69
C TYR A 395 16.27 1.50 -0.24
N TYR A 396 16.97 0.37 -0.03
CA TYR A 396 17.48 0.03 1.31
C TYR A 396 18.49 1.04 1.83
N TYR A 397 19.40 1.49 0.97
CA TYR A 397 20.38 2.50 1.33
C TYR A 397 19.70 3.80 1.75
N ALA A 398 18.70 4.28 1.00
CA ALA A 398 17.95 5.47 1.34
C ALA A 398 17.23 5.37 2.70
N ILE A 399 16.56 4.24 2.99
CA ILE A 399 15.93 4.03 4.30
C ILE A 399 16.97 4.15 5.43
N LEU A 400 18.13 3.51 5.29
CA LEU A 400 19.17 3.53 6.31
C LEU A 400 19.80 4.93 6.45
N GLU A 401 20.19 5.55 5.35
CA GLU A 401 20.80 6.88 5.30
C GLU A 401 19.89 7.95 5.91
N TYR A 402 18.61 7.98 5.53
CA TYR A 402 17.65 8.92 6.10
C TYR A 402 17.32 8.62 7.56
N THR A 403 17.30 7.35 7.97
CA THR A 403 17.16 7.00 9.40
C THR A 403 18.36 7.50 10.20
N CYS A 404 19.59 7.28 9.74
CA CYS A 404 20.80 7.81 10.39
C CYS A 404 20.78 9.34 10.44
N THR A 405 20.38 10.00 9.35
CA THR A 405 20.27 11.46 9.28
C THR A 405 19.26 11.99 10.31
N ALA A 406 18.09 11.36 10.41
CA ALA A 406 17.07 11.71 11.40
C ALA A 406 17.54 11.49 12.86
N LEU A 407 18.32 10.44 13.11
CA LEU A 407 18.88 10.16 14.44
C LEU A 407 19.94 11.19 14.87
N LEU A 408 20.72 11.70 13.92
CA LEU A 408 21.79 12.68 14.15
C LEU A 408 21.28 14.13 14.16
N SER A 409 20.17 14.43 13.50
CA SER A 409 19.65 15.81 13.41
C SER A 409 18.96 16.30 14.69
N LEU A 410 18.52 15.39 15.55
CA LEU A 410 17.79 15.73 16.79
C LEU A 410 18.64 15.37 18.01
N ASP A 411 19.01 16.39 18.79
CA ASP A 411 19.75 16.19 20.02
C ASP A 411 18.83 15.66 21.14
N ALA A 412 19.35 14.77 22.01
CA ALA A 412 18.57 14.13 23.08
C ALA A 412 18.05 15.14 24.12
N SER A 413 18.70 16.30 24.20
CA SER A 413 18.29 17.44 25.03
C SER A 413 16.91 18.00 24.70
N TRP A 414 16.39 17.78 23.48
CA TRP A 414 15.06 18.26 23.07
C TRP A 414 13.88 17.46 23.66
N PHE A 415 14.17 16.32 24.29
CA PHE A 415 13.17 15.39 24.80
C PHE A 415 13.05 15.39 26.33
N MET A 416 14.00 16.04 27.02
CA MET A 416 13.95 16.32 28.46
C MET A 416 13.33 17.70 28.68
#